data_AF-A0A2P6QCE3-F1
#
_entry.id   AF-A0A2P6QCE3-F1
#
_cell.length_a   1.000
_cell.length_b   1.000
_cell.length_c   1.000
_cell.angle_alpha   90.00
_cell.angle_beta   90.00
_cell.angle_gamma   90.00
#
_symmetry.space_group_name_H-M   'P 1'
#
loop_
_entity.id
_entity.type
_entity.pdbx_description
1 polymer ?
#
loop_
_entity_poly.entity_id
_entity_poly.type
_entity_poly.pdbx_seq_one_letter_code
_entity_poly.pdbx_strand_id
1 'polypeptide(L)'
;MLLRNLNQVSGLCNGTRLIVTNLFDRLIEAKILTGNNTGKKIFIPRIVLTATENKWPFIFQRHQFPVRPCYAMTINKSQGHSLNQVGIYFPEPVFTHGQFYVALSRVTSINGLKILINNSDDIPNKYTKNIVYKDVLQGLDI
;
A
#
# COMPACT_ATOMS: atom_id res chain seq x y z
N MET A 1 2.93 6.70 -5.46
CA MET A 1 2.90 6.72 -3.98
C MET A 1 4.27 7.09 -3.46
N LEU A 2 4.32 7.92 -2.43
CA LEU A 2 5.56 8.37 -1.78
C LEU A 2 6.15 7.27 -0.90
N LEU A 3 7.48 7.17 -0.88
CA LEU A 3 8.25 6.11 -0.19
C LEU A 3 8.91 6.58 1.11
N ARG A 4 8.96 7.89 1.36
CA ARG A 4 9.63 8.50 2.51
C ARG A 4 8.81 9.66 3.04
N ASN A 5 8.98 9.95 4.32
CA ASN A 5 8.48 11.19 4.91
C ASN A 5 9.38 12.34 4.42
N LEU A 6 8.78 13.30 3.72
CA LEU A 6 9.46 14.51 3.27
C LEU A 6 9.01 15.72 4.07
N ASN A 7 7.70 15.87 4.26
CA ASN A 7 7.11 16.97 5.03
C ASN A 7 5.73 16.55 5.54
N GLN A 8 5.65 16.21 6.83
CA GLN A 8 4.42 15.70 7.43
C GLN A 8 3.31 16.76 7.50
N VAL A 9 3.68 18.00 7.84
CA VAL A 9 2.75 19.14 7.89
C VAL A 9 2.07 19.37 6.53
N SER A 10 2.83 19.18 5.44
CA SER A 10 2.32 19.29 4.07
C SER A 10 1.67 18.01 3.54
N GLY A 11 1.53 16.96 4.35
CA GLY A 11 0.92 15.67 3.96
C GLY A 11 1.82 14.80 3.07
N LEU A 12 3.11 15.11 2.96
CA LEU A 12 4.10 14.35 2.21
C LEU A 12 4.76 13.29 3.11
N CYS A 13 3.96 12.27 3.46
CA CYS A 13 4.36 11.15 4.28
C CYS A 13 4.54 9.87 3.45
N ASN A 14 5.23 8.89 3.99
CA ASN A 14 5.31 7.56 3.40
C ASN A 14 3.89 7.00 3.21
N GLY A 15 3.61 6.46 2.02
CA GLY A 15 2.27 5.98 1.67
C GLY A 15 1.34 7.03 1.07
N THR A 16 1.69 8.32 1.07
CA THR A 16 0.85 9.35 0.42
C THR A 16 0.66 9.00 -1.07
N ARG A 17 -0.60 8.90 -1.49
CA ARG A 17 -0.95 8.66 -2.90
C ARG A 17 -0.97 9.98 -3.64
N LEU A 18 -0.42 9.94 -4.85
CA LEU A 18 -0.15 11.10 -5.67
C LEU A 18 -0.55 10.75 -7.10
N ILE A 19 -1.09 11.71 -7.83
CA ILE A 19 -1.22 11.67 -9.29
C ILE A 19 -0.15 12.58 -9.87
N VAL A 20 0.72 12.04 -10.73
CA VAL A 20 1.71 12.84 -11.45
C VAL A 20 0.98 13.69 -12.47
N THR A 21 1.26 14.98 -12.48
CA THR A 21 0.71 15.92 -13.46
C THR A 21 1.75 16.22 -14.54
N ASN A 22 2.99 16.52 -14.14
CA ASN A 22 4.08 16.85 -15.06
C ASN A 22 5.40 16.18 -14.61
N LEU A 23 6.25 15.87 -15.59
CA LEU A 23 7.61 15.38 -15.38
C LEU A 23 8.61 16.39 -15.91
N PHE A 24 9.58 16.78 -15.08
CA PHE A 24 10.72 17.61 -15.44
C PHE A 24 12.02 16.85 -15.19
N ASP A 25 13.14 17.35 -15.69
CA ASP A 25 14.46 16.67 -15.61
C ASP A 25 14.88 16.26 -14.19
N ARG A 26 14.56 17.10 -13.20
CA ARG A 26 14.98 16.92 -11.79
C ARG A 26 13.83 17.03 -10.80
N LEU A 27 12.59 17.08 -11.27
CA LEU A 27 11.42 17.35 -10.45
C LEU A 27 10.19 16.61 -10.99
N ILE A 28 9.39 16.07 -10.10
CA ILE A 28 8.07 15.54 -10.42
C ILE A 28 7.03 16.50 -9.85
N GLU A 29 6.14 17.01 -10.70
CA GLU A 29 4.93 17.68 -10.24
C GLU A 29 3.83 16.64 -10.02
N ALA A 30 3.16 16.72 -8.88
CA ALA A 30 2.05 15.84 -8.59
C ALA A 30 0.97 16.54 -7.75
N LYS A 31 -0.20 15.93 -7.69
CA LYS A 31 -1.32 16.34 -6.84
C LYS A 31 -1.60 15.27 -5.79
N ILE A 32 -1.84 15.69 -4.55
CA ILE A 32 -2.14 14.77 -3.44
C ILE A 32 -3.54 14.18 -3.61
N LEU A 33 -3.66 12.86 -3.43
CA LEU A 33 -4.94 12.13 -3.54
C LEU A 33 -5.54 11.70 -2.20
N THR A 34 -4.80 11.84 -1.09
CA THR A 34 -5.17 11.31 0.22
C THR A 34 -4.86 12.26 1.36
N GLY A 35 -5.72 12.27 2.37
CA GLY A 35 -5.54 13.03 3.62
C GLY A 35 -6.01 14.48 3.51
N ASN A 36 -5.71 15.27 4.53
CA ASN A 36 -6.23 16.63 4.67
C ASN A 36 -5.75 17.60 3.58
N ASN A 37 -4.60 17.32 2.98
CA ASN A 37 -4.02 18.13 1.90
C ASN A 37 -4.40 17.62 0.50
N THR A 38 -5.49 16.84 0.38
CA THR A 38 -5.96 16.33 -0.91
C THR A 38 -6.21 17.47 -1.89
N GLY A 39 -5.75 17.30 -3.11
CA GLY A 39 -5.87 18.27 -4.18
C GLY A 39 -4.75 19.31 -4.25
N LYS A 40 -3.88 19.40 -3.24
CA LYS A 40 -2.72 20.30 -3.26
C LYS A 40 -1.69 19.84 -4.29
N LYS A 41 -1.20 20.79 -5.10
CA LYS A 41 -0.07 20.59 -6.01
C LYS A 41 1.24 20.61 -5.21
N ILE A 42 2.11 19.65 -5.49
CA ILE A 42 3.39 19.46 -4.81
C ILE A 42 4.49 19.12 -5.82
N PHE A 43 5.73 19.37 -5.42
CA PHE A 43 6.91 19.09 -6.20
C PHE A 43 7.81 18.13 -5.44
N ILE A 44 8.25 17.07 -6.12
CA ILE A 44 9.06 16.02 -5.51
C ILE A 44 10.45 16.03 -6.16
N PRO A 45 11.50 16.38 -5.39
CA PRO A 45 12.87 16.27 -5.87
C PRO A 45 13.39 14.84 -5.73
N ARG A 46 14.53 14.56 -6.35
CA ARG A 46 15.34 13.39 -6.03
C ARG A 46 15.93 13.55 -4.62
N ILE A 47 16.01 12.45 -3.88
CA ILE A 47 16.64 12.41 -2.57
C ILE A 47 17.73 11.33 -2.55
N VAL A 48 18.67 11.46 -1.61
CA VAL A 48 19.66 10.41 -1.35
C VAL A 48 19.02 9.36 -0.42
N LEU A 49 19.04 8.11 -0.86
CA LEU A 49 18.64 6.94 -0.09
C LEU A 49 19.89 6.19 0.31
N THR A 50 20.11 6.07 1.62
CA THR A 50 21.26 5.36 2.18
C THR A 50 20.85 3.94 2.58
N ALA A 51 21.64 2.93 2.20
CA ALA A 51 21.47 1.58 2.71
C ALA A 51 21.88 1.55 4.19
N THR A 52 21.01 1.02 5.04
CA THR A 52 21.23 0.93 6.50
C THR A 52 21.95 -0.35 6.92
N GLU A 53 22.20 -1.27 5.98
CA GLU A 53 22.85 -2.54 6.27
C GLU A 53 24.38 -2.37 6.33
N ASN A 54 24.97 -2.60 7.50
CA ASN A 54 26.42 -2.55 7.73
C ASN A 54 27.16 -3.80 7.20
N LYS A 55 26.68 -4.40 6.11
CA LYS A 55 27.30 -5.60 5.55
C LYS A 55 28.67 -5.31 4.93
N TRP A 56 28.90 -4.07 4.51
CA TRP A 56 30.08 -3.65 3.76
C TRP A 56 30.82 -2.53 4.49
N PRO A 57 32.15 -2.40 4.31
CA PRO A 57 32.95 -1.36 4.97
C PRO A 57 32.72 0.05 4.38
N PHE A 58 31.68 0.22 3.57
CA PHE A 58 31.32 1.47 2.92
C PHE A 58 29.80 1.60 2.82
N ILE A 59 29.34 2.84 2.71
CA ILE A 59 27.92 3.18 2.69
C ILE A 59 27.43 3.25 1.25
N PHE A 60 26.41 2.45 0.91
CA PHE A 60 25.72 2.60 -0.38
C PHE A 60 24.72 3.74 -0.33
N GLN A 61 24.84 4.66 -1.28
CA GLN A 61 23.90 5.76 -1.48
C GLN A 61 23.31 5.71 -2.88
N ARG A 62 22.00 5.96 -2.98
CA ARG A 62 21.27 6.02 -4.24
C ARG A 62 20.49 7.32 -4.33
N HIS A 63 20.80 8.15 -5.32
CA HIS A 63 20.05 9.37 -5.59
C HIS A 63 18.84 9.07 -6.50
N GLN A 64 17.61 9.18 -5.99
CA GLN A 64 16.40 8.81 -6.76
C GLN A 64 15.16 9.55 -6.27
N PHE A 65 14.14 9.68 -7.13
CA PHE A 65 12.83 10.15 -6.69
C PHE A 65 12.21 9.17 -5.67
N PRO A 66 11.71 9.64 -4.53
CA PRO A 66 11.12 8.77 -3.50
C PRO A 66 9.69 8.38 -3.83
N VAL A 67 9.41 7.95 -5.06
CA VAL A 67 8.09 7.53 -5.51
C VAL A 67 8.13 6.15 -6.16
N ARG A 68 7.00 5.44 -6.08
CA ARG A 68 6.75 4.24 -6.89
C ARG A 68 5.37 4.31 -7.57
N PRO A 69 5.20 3.68 -8.74
CA PRO A 69 3.88 3.38 -9.29
C PRO A 69 3.02 2.66 -8.26
N CYS A 70 1.72 2.95 -8.26
CA CYS A 70 0.83 2.52 -7.18
C CYS A 70 -0.61 2.27 -7.66
N TYR A 71 -0.75 1.69 -8.85
CA TYR A 71 -2.03 1.16 -9.32
C TYR A 71 -2.45 -0.09 -8.52
N ALA A 72 -1.46 -0.93 -8.20
CA ALA A 72 -1.60 -2.06 -7.29
C ALA A 72 -0.65 -1.89 -6.11
N MET A 73 -1.05 -2.41 -4.96
CA MET A 73 -0.22 -2.48 -3.76
C MET A 73 -0.48 -3.79 -3.02
N THR A 74 0.55 -4.32 -2.40
CA THR A 74 0.42 -5.48 -1.51
C THR A 74 -0.43 -5.12 -0.29
N ILE A 75 -1.19 -6.09 0.25
CA ILE A 75 -2.02 -5.92 1.45
C ILE A 75 -1.25 -5.26 2.60
N ASN A 76 -0.03 -5.73 2.89
CA ASN A 76 0.81 -5.17 3.96
C ASN A 76 1.15 -3.69 3.76
N LYS A 77 1.24 -3.21 2.52
CA LYS A 77 1.51 -1.80 2.21
C LYS A 77 0.24 -0.94 2.20
N SER A 78 -0.92 -1.57 2.11
CA SER A 78 -2.21 -0.88 2.26
C SER A 78 -2.60 -0.66 3.73
N GLN A 79 -1.95 -1.36 4.66
CA GLN A 79 -2.23 -1.24 6.10
C GLN A 79 -2.05 0.21 6.57
N GLY A 80 -3.04 0.72 7.30
CA GLY A 80 -3.07 2.11 7.75
C GLY A 80 -3.68 3.10 6.73
N HIS A 81 -4.00 2.66 5.51
CA HIS A 81 -4.74 3.46 4.55
C HIS A 81 -6.24 3.14 4.54
N SER A 82 -7.05 4.16 4.26
CA SER A 82 -8.47 4.04 3.94
C SER A 82 -8.70 4.40 2.48
N LEU A 83 -9.44 3.58 1.75
CA LEU A 83 -9.63 3.64 0.30
C LEU A 83 -11.13 3.60 -0.03
N ASN A 84 -11.58 4.42 -0.97
CA ASN A 84 -12.99 4.46 -1.35
C ASN A 84 -13.37 3.29 -2.26
N GLN A 85 -12.47 2.90 -3.15
CA GLN A 85 -12.66 1.82 -4.12
C GLN A 85 -11.41 0.95 -4.18
N VAL A 86 -11.59 -0.36 -4.05
CA VAL A 86 -10.52 -1.35 -4.00
C VAL A 86 -10.93 -2.61 -4.77
N GLY A 87 -10.07 -3.02 -5.69
CA GLY A 87 -10.07 -4.39 -6.21
C GLY A 87 -9.03 -5.22 -5.44
N ILE A 88 -9.47 -6.31 -4.81
CA ILE A 88 -8.57 -7.28 -4.20
C ILE A 88 -8.41 -8.45 -5.16
N TYR A 89 -7.17 -8.77 -5.51
CA TYR A 89 -6.84 -9.90 -6.38
C TYR A 89 -6.10 -10.96 -5.57
N PHE A 90 -6.69 -12.15 -5.49
CA PHE A 90 -6.11 -13.34 -4.88
C PHE A 90 -5.76 -14.34 -5.99
N PRO A 91 -4.53 -14.31 -6.53
CA PRO A 91 -4.05 -15.36 -7.41
C PRO A 91 -3.80 -16.68 -6.66
N GLU A 92 -3.54 -16.58 -5.35
CA GLU A 92 -3.39 -17.67 -4.41
C GLU A 92 -4.11 -17.30 -3.11
N PRO A 93 -4.49 -18.29 -2.28
CA PRO A 93 -5.08 -18.02 -0.97
C PRO A 93 -4.14 -17.23 -0.04
N VAL A 94 -4.71 -16.49 0.92
CA VAL A 94 -3.92 -15.77 1.93
C VAL A 94 -3.08 -16.75 2.77
N PHE A 95 -1.88 -16.33 3.14
CA PHE A 95 -0.88 -17.19 3.78
C PHE A 95 -0.59 -16.84 5.24
N THR A 96 -1.11 -15.72 5.75
CA THR A 96 -0.93 -15.29 7.15
C THR A 96 -2.23 -14.94 7.85
N HIS A 97 -2.17 -15.05 9.19
CA HIS A 97 -3.26 -14.64 10.06
C HIS A 97 -3.64 -13.17 9.85
N GLY A 98 -4.94 -12.91 9.72
CA GLY A 98 -5.48 -11.54 9.66
C GLY A 98 -5.24 -10.83 8.33
N GLN A 99 -4.50 -11.41 7.39
CA GLN A 99 -4.19 -10.77 6.11
C GLN A 99 -5.45 -10.45 5.29
N PHE A 100 -6.41 -11.38 5.25
CA PHE A 100 -7.66 -11.15 4.54
C PHE A 100 -8.47 -10.03 5.21
N TYR A 101 -8.55 -10.03 6.54
CA TYR A 101 -9.18 -8.96 7.32
C TYR A 101 -8.52 -7.60 7.08
N VAL A 102 -7.18 -7.53 7.07
CA VAL A 102 -6.45 -6.29 6.77
C VAL A 102 -6.85 -5.77 5.40
N ALA A 103 -6.95 -6.63 4.39
CA ALA A 103 -7.33 -6.24 3.03
C ALA A 103 -8.76 -5.70 2.96
N LEU A 104 -9.72 -6.39 3.58
CA LEU A 104 -11.13 -5.99 3.62
C LEU A 104 -11.32 -4.68 4.40
N SER A 105 -10.64 -4.51 5.53
CA SER A 105 -10.76 -3.31 6.37
C SER A 105 -10.16 -2.03 5.76
N ARG A 106 -9.53 -2.09 4.57
CA ARG A 106 -9.02 -0.88 3.90
C ARG A 106 -10.11 -0.12 3.17
N VAL A 107 -11.22 -0.76 2.82
CA VAL A 107 -12.29 -0.13 2.05
C VAL A 107 -13.32 0.49 3.00
N THR A 108 -13.80 1.68 2.68
CA THR A 108 -14.77 2.40 3.54
C THR A 108 -16.22 1.94 3.34
N SER A 109 -16.52 1.25 2.23
CA SER A 109 -17.86 0.73 1.93
C SER A 109 -17.79 -0.58 1.17
N ILE A 110 -18.77 -1.46 1.40
CA ILE A 110 -18.87 -2.73 0.69
C ILE A 110 -19.06 -2.54 -0.82
N ASN A 111 -19.77 -1.49 -1.24
CA ASN A 111 -19.98 -1.16 -2.66
C ASN A 111 -18.67 -0.74 -3.35
N GLY A 112 -17.70 -0.24 -2.58
CA GLY A 112 -16.37 0.08 -3.07
C GLY A 112 -15.45 -1.13 -3.23
N LEU A 113 -15.88 -2.31 -2.80
CA LEU A 113 -15.06 -3.52 -2.78
C LEU A 113 -15.40 -4.45 -3.93
N LYS A 114 -14.37 -4.89 -4.66
CA LYS A 114 -14.47 -6.01 -5.59
C LYS A 114 -13.37 -7.02 -5.28
N ILE A 115 -13.71 -8.30 -5.25
CA ILE A 115 -12.76 -9.38 -4.99
C ILE A 115 -12.72 -10.29 -6.21
N LEU A 116 -11.52 -10.53 -6.72
CA LEU A 116 -11.24 -11.51 -7.76
C LEU A 116 -10.39 -12.62 -7.14
N ILE A 117 -10.93 -13.83 -7.11
CA ILE A 117 -10.25 -15.02 -6.61
C ILE A 117 -9.94 -15.90 -7.82
N ASN A 118 -8.66 -16.24 -8.00
CA ASN A 118 -8.22 -17.25 -8.93
C ASN A 118 -7.84 -18.47 -8.09
N ASN A 119 -8.59 -19.54 -8.23
CA ASN A 119 -8.27 -20.79 -7.54
C ASN A 119 -7.68 -21.79 -8.54
N SER A 120 -6.79 -22.64 -8.03
CA SER A 120 -6.51 -23.94 -8.65
C SER A 120 -7.73 -24.86 -8.48
N ASP A 121 -7.85 -25.89 -9.33
CA ASP A 121 -9.05 -26.71 -9.56
C ASP A 121 -9.77 -27.25 -8.30
N ASP A 122 -9.08 -27.36 -7.17
CA ASP A 122 -9.61 -27.91 -5.90
C ASP A 122 -10.48 -26.94 -5.06
N ILE A 123 -10.51 -25.62 -5.35
CA ILE A 123 -11.31 -24.64 -4.59
C ILE A 123 -12.29 -23.93 -5.55
N PRO A 124 -13.60 -23.90 -5.28
CA PRO A 124 -14.54 -23.19 -6.15
C PRO A 124 -14.19 -21.70 -6.21
N ASN A 125 -14.21 -21.08 -7.40
CA ASN A 125 -13.78 -19.69 -7.69
C ASN A 125 -14.38 -18.55 -6.84
N LYS A 126 -15.23 -18.86 -5.85
CA LYS A 126 -15.85 -17.90 -4.91
C LYS A 126 -15.32 -18.01 -3.48
N TYR A 127 -14.51 -19.01 -3.19
CA TYR A 127 -14.00 -19.28 -1.84
C TYR A 127 -12.49 -19.13 -1.81
N THR A 128 -11.95 -18.67 -0.69
CA THR A 128 -10.51 -18.62 -0.43
C THR A 128 -10.25 -19.08 1.00
N LYS A 129 -9.09 -19.72 1.23
CA LYS A 129 -8.69 -20.16 2.56
C LYS A 129 -8.35 -18.94 3.40
N ASN A 130 -9.07 -18.74 4.51
CA ASN A 130 -8.72 -17.72 5.50
C ASN A 130 -7.90 -18.34 6.63
N ILE A 131 -6.74 -17.76 6.94
CA ILE A 131 -5.87 -18.24 8.02
C ILE A 131 -6.19 -17.47 9.29
N VAL A 132 -6.63 -18.18 10.33
CA VAL A 132 -7.02 -17.62 11.62
C VAL A 132 -6.34 -18.39 12.75
N TYR A 133 -5.67 -17.69 13.66
CA TYR A 133 -5.16 -18.30 14.89
C TYR A 133 -6.33 -18.64 15.81
N LYS A 134 -6.40 -19.91 16.21
CA LYS A 134 -7.53 -20.44 16.98
C LYS A 134 -7.66 -19.78 18.36
N ASP A 135 -6.56 -19.35 18.95
CA ASP A 135 -6.53 -18.67 20.25
C ASP A 135 -7.34 -17.37 20.23
N VAL A 136 -7.45 -16.70 19.07
CA VAL A 136 -8.26 -15.48 18.89
C VAL A 136 -9.76 -15.80 18.90
N LEU A 137 -10.14 -17.06 18.66
CA LEU A 137 -11.52 -17.52 18.66
C LEU A 137 -11.94 -18.09 20.02
N GLN A 138 -11.00 -18.41 20.90
CA GLN A 138 -11.30 -18.90 22.25
C GLN A 138 -11.88 -17.75 23.09
N GLY A 139 -13.20 -17.76 23.31
CA GLY A 139 -13.95 -16.72 24.02
C GLY A 139 -14.97 -15.97 23.15
N LEU A 140 -15.04 -16.27 21.86
CA LEU A 140 -16.18 -15.90 21.02
C LEU A 140 -17.11 -17.13 20.94
N ASP A 141 -18.28 -17.05 21.56
CA ASP A 141 -19.35 -18.04 21.37
C ASP A 141 -19.86 -17.95 19.92
N ILE A 142 -19.23 -18.68 19.00
CA ILE A 142 -19.62 -18.83 17.59
C ILE A 142 -19.90 -20.30 17.31
#